data_AF-A0A359E8Z4-F1
#
_entry.id   AF-A0A359E8Z4-F1
#
_cell.length_a   1.000
_cell.length_b   1.000
_cell.length_c   1.000
_cell.angle_alpha   90.00
_cell.angle_beta   90.00
_cell.angle_gamma   90.00
#
_symmetry.space_group_name_H-M   'P 1'
#
loop_
_entity.id
_entity.type
_entity.pdbx_description
1 polymer ?
#
loop_
_entity_poly.entity_id
_entity_poly.type
_entity_poly.pdbx_seq_one_letter_code
_entity_poly.pdbx_strand_id
1 'polypeptide(L)' 'MPKNSTKGLFAWAMYDWANSAYFVMIQTFVFAAYFAQSIAENETMGTALWGNMIGLAGFVIAFTAPFLGSIADEGGRRKP' A
#
# COMPACT_ATOMS: atom_id res chain seq x y z
N MET A 1 9.45 -28.71 -10.55
CA MET A 1 9.35 -27.27 -10.21
C MET A 1 10.22 -26.50 -11.18
N PRO A 2 9.71 -25.53 -11.95
CA PRO A 2 10.56 -24.70 -12.80
C PRO A 2 11.60 -24.00 -11.91
N LYS A 3 12.88 -24.10 -12.28
CA LYS A 3 13.96 -23.39 -11.58
C LYS A 3 13.71 -21.89 -11.73
N ASN A 4 13.36 -21.22 -10.63
CA ASN A 4 13.37 -19.77 -10.58
C ASN A 4 14.75 -19.29 -11.03
N SER A 5 14.80 -18.53 -12.12
CA SER A 5 16.04 -17.87 -12.54
C SER A 5 16.44 -16.90 -11.44
N THR A 6 17.62 -17.08 -10.84
CA THR A 6 18.15 -16.16 -9.80
C THR A 6 18.14 -14.71 -10.26
N LYS A 7 18.34 -14.47 -11.58
CA LYS A 7 18.24 -13.15 -12.20
C LYS A 7 16.82 -12.60 -12.18
N GLY A 8 15.81 -13.44 -12.38
CA GLY A 8 14.39 -13.06 -12.33
C GLY A 8 13.94 -12.68 -10.92
N LEU A 9 14.38 -13.44 -9.91
CA LEU A 9 14.10 -13.13 -8.51
C LEU A 9 14.75 -11.80 -8.09
N PHE A 10 16.01 -11.58 -8.49
CA PHE A 10 16.71 -10.33 -8.20
C PHE A 10 16.05 -9.12 -8.88
N ALA A 11 15.65 -9.26 -10.15
CA ALA A 11 14.91 -8.21 -10.86
C ALA A 11 13.57 -7.91 -10.20
N TRP A 12 12.83 -8.94 -9.77
CA TRP A 12 11.56 -8.76 -9.06
C TRP A 12 11.76 -8.08 -7.71
N ALA A 13 12.74 -8.52 -6.92
CA ALA A 13 13.04 -7.93 -5.62
C ALA A 13 13.49 -6.46 -5.73
N MET A 14 14.32 -6.12 -6.73
CA MET A 14 14.72 -4.73 -6.99
C MET A 14 13.53 -3.86 -7.40
N TYR A 15 12.63 -4.39 -8.24
CA TYR A 15 11.40 -3.70 -8.62
C TYR A 15 10.49 -3.47 -7.41
N ASP A 16 10.27 -4.50 -6.58
CA ASP A 16 9.40 -4.43 -5.41
C ASP A 16 9.96 -3.46 -4.35
N TRP A 17 11.28 -3.49 -4.14
CA TRP A 17 11.97 -2.57 -3.25
C TRP A 17 11.82 -1.11 -3.70
N ALA A 18 12.10 -0.82 -4.97
CA ALA A 18 11.96 0.53 -5.51
C ALA A 18 10.51 1.03 -5.45
N ASN A 19 9.54 0.16 -5.76
CA ASN A 19 8.12 0.49 -5.71
C ASN A 19 7.61 0.71 -4.27
N SER A 20 8.08 -0.10 -3.32
CA SER A 20 7.68 0.01 -1.91
C SER A 20 8.16 1.31 -1.27
N ALA A 21 9.37 1.75 -1.61
CA ALA A 21 9.93 3.02 -1.11
C ALA A 21 9.07 4.23 -1.50
N TYR A 22 8.56 4.26 -2.73
CA TYR A 22 7.65 5.30 -3.19
C TYR A 22 6.37 5.35 -2.35
N PHE A 23 5.73 4.20 -2.15
CA PHE A 23 4.45 4.15 -1.44
C PHE A 23 4.62 4.59 0.02
N VAL A 24 5.64 4.08 0.72
CA VAL A 24 5.89 4.47 2.12
C VAL A 24 6.19 5.96 2.25
N MET A 25 7.06 6.51 1.41
CA MET A 25 7.43 7.93 1.50
C MET A 25 6.28 8.86 1.13
N ILE A 26 5.69 8.65 -0.04
CA ILE A 26 4.73 9.57 -0.61
C ILE A 26 3.37 9.42 0.07
N GLN A 27 2.86 8.20 0.22
CA GLN A 27 1.52 7.98 0.77
C GLN A 27 1.46 8.30 2.27
N THR A 28 2.45 7.83 3.03
CA THR A 28 2.38 7.88 4.51
C THR A 28 2.84 9.22 5.06
N PHE A 29 3.89 9.84 4.49
CA PHE A 29 4.46 11.07 5.04
C PHE A 29 4.05 12.31 4.25
N VAL A 30 4.33 12.32 2.94
CA VAL A 30 4.12 13.53 2.12
C VAL A 30 2.64 13.86 1.98
N PHE A 31 1.82 12.88 1.60
CA PHE A 31 0.41 13.12 1.36
C PHE A 31 -0.37 13.40 2.64
N ALA A 32 -0.01 12.74 3.75
CA ALA A 32 -0.59 13.02 5.06
C ALA A 32 -0.35 14.47 5.49
N ALA A 33 0.90 14.95 5.39
CA ALA A 33 1.25 16.33 5.72
C ALA A 33 0.58 17.34 4.77
N TYR A 34 0.58 17.06 3.47
CA TYR A 34 -0.09 17.89 2.48
C TYR A 34 -1.59 18.03 2.74
N PHE A 35 -2.27 16.93 3.08
CA PHE A 35 -3.69 16.98 3.42
C PHE A 35 -3.95 17.84 4.66
N ALA A 36 -3.18 17.63 5.73
CA ALA A 36 -3.36 18.36 6.99
C ALA A 36 -3.05 19.86 6.87
N GLN A 37 -2.07 20.24 6.04
CA GLN A 37 -1.59 21.63 5.95
C GLN A 37 -2.19 22.43 4.78
N SER A 38 -2.54 21.77 3.68
CA SER A 38 -2.95 22.45 2.43
C SER A 38 -4.39 22.20 2.01
N ILE A 39 -5.02 21.12 2.49
CA ILE A 39 -6.42 20.80 2.14
C ILE A 39 -7.37 21.10 3.29
N ALA A 40 -7.00 20.75 4.51
CA ALA A 40 -7.84 20.96 5.69
C ALA A 40 -7.87 22.43 6.12
N GLU A 41 -8.99 22.85 6.70
CA GLU A 41 -9.18 24.22 7.20
C GLU A 41 -8.23 24.57 8.37
N ASN A 42 -7.84 23.56 9.16
CA ASN A 42 -6.88 23.68 10.27
C ASN A 42 -6.11 22.36 10.42
N GLU A 43 -4.82 22.43 10.72
CA GLU A 43 -3.93 21.27 10.93
C GLU A 43 -4.46 20.26 11.95
N THR A 44 -5.07 20.73 13.05
CA THR A 44 -5.61 19.82 14.09
C THR A 44 -6.81 19.04 13.57
N MET A 45 -7.72 19.73 12.86
CA MET A 45 -8.86 19.08 12.21
C MET A 45 -8.40 18.17 11.06
N GLY A 46 -7.42 18.62 10.27
CA GLY A 46 -6.85 17.84 9.16
C GLY A 46 -6.22 16.54 9.62
N THR A 47 -5.50 16.57 10.75
CA THR A 47 -4.94 15.36 11.37
C THR A 47 -6.04 14.40 11.83
N ALA A 48 -7.10 14.91 12.46
CA ALA A 48 -8.24 14.09 12.87
C ALA A 48 -8.98 13.47 11.67
N LEU A 49 -9.25 14.26 10.63
CA LEU A 49 -9.87 13.81 9.38
C LEU A 49 -9.00 12.76 8.67
N TRP A 50 -7.68 12.96 8.63
CA TRP A 50 -6.74 11.98 8.09
C TRP A 50 -6.83 10.65 8.85
N GLY A 51 -6.82 10.70 10.18
CA GLY A 51 -7.00 9.51 11.03
C GLY A 51 -8.33 8.80 10.75
N ASN A 52 -9.43 9.53 10.63
CA ASN A 52 -10.74 8.97 10.28
C ASN A 52 -10.75 8.31 8.90
N MET A 53 -10.10 8.91 7.90
CA MET A 53 -9.98 8.31 6.56
C MET A 53 -9.18 7.01 6.59
N ILE A 54 -8.05 6.97 7.31
CA ILE A 54 -7.26 5.75 7.48
C ILE A 54 -8.07 4.68 8.23
N GLY A 55 -8.83 5.06 9.26
CA GLY A 55 -9.72 4.15 9.98
C GLY A 55 -10.81 3.55 9.08
N LEU A 56 -11.47 4.38 8.27
CA LEU A 56 -12.47 3.93 7.30
C LEU A 56 -11.85 3.02 6.23
N ALA A 57 -10.68 3.37 5.71
CA ALA A 57 -9.94 2.52 4.78
C ALA A 57 -9.60 1.17 5.40
N GLY A 58 -9.13 1.15 6.66
CA GLY A 58 -8.86 -0.06 7.43
C GLY A 58 -10.10 -0.93 7.60
N PHE A 59 -11.26 -0.32 7.86
CA PHE A 59 -12.54 -1.04 7.93
C PHE A 59 -12.87 -1.69 6.58
N VAL A 60 -12.80 -0.94 5.47
CA VAL A 60 -13.03 -1.49 4.12
C VAL A 60 -12.07 -2.65 3.82
N ILE A 61 -10.79 -2.50 4.16
CA ILE A 61 -9.77 -3.54 3.99
C ILE A 61 -10.14 -4.77 4.84
N ALA A 62 -10.57 -4.61 6.09
CA ALA A 62 -10.93 -5.73 6.96
C ALA A 62 -12.05 -6.61 6.36
N PHE A 63 -13.04 -6.01 5.69
CA PHE A 63 -14.11 -6.76 5.04
C PHE A 63 -13.69 -7.32 3.67
N THR A 64 -12.84 -6.64 2.91
CA THR A 64 -12.52 -7.03 1.52
C THR A 64 -11.30 -7.94 1.41
N ALA A 65 -10.33 -7.81 2.32
CA ALA A 65 -9.06 -8.54 2.27
C ALA A 65 -9.22 -10.08 2.29
N PRO A 66 -10.13 -10.69 3.08
CA PRO A 66 -10.29 -12.15 3.07
C PRO A 66 -10.74 -12.68 1.70
N PHE A 67 -11.63 -11.95 1.01
CA PHE A 67 -12.15 -12.36 -0.29
C PHE A 67 -11.16 -12.08 -1.43
N LEU A 68 -10.54 -10.90 -1.42
CA LEU A 68 -9.55 -10.54 -2.44
C LEU A 68 -8.27 -11.36 -2.29
N GLY A 69 -7.86 -11.63 -1.05
CA GLY A 69 -6.73 -12.49 -0.72
C GLY A 69 -6.97 -13.93 -1.17
N SER A 70 -8.14 -14.51 -0.87
CA SER A 70 -8.45 -15.88 -1.31
C SER A 70 -8.47 -16.03 -2.84
N ILE A 71 -9.01 -15.05 -3.57
CA ILE A 71 -8.97 -15.00 -5.04
C ILE A 71 -7.52 -14.88 -5.55
N ALA A 72 -6.70 -14.06 -4.89
CA ALA A 72 -5.29 -13.89 -5.27
C ALA A 72 -4.49 -15.18 -5.05
N ASP A 73 -4.76 -15.91 -3.97
CA ASP A 73 -4.12 -17.18 -3.63
C ASP A 73 -4.50 -18.30 -4.60
N GLU A 74 -5.75 -18.31 -5.09
CA GLU A 74 -6.22 -19.29 -6.08
C GLU A 74 -5.59 -19.08 -7.47
N GLY A 75 -5.19 -17.83 -7.79
CA GLY A 75 -4.60 -17.46 -9.08
C GLY A 75 -3.21 -18.02 -9.38
N GLY A 76 -2.57 -18.69 -8.41
CA GLY A 76 -1.24 -19.27 -8.53
C GLY A 76 -0.11 -18.25 -8.73
N ARG A 77 1.15 -18.71 -8.69
CA ARG A 77 2.32 -17.83 -8.78
C ARG A 77 2.50 -17.27 -10.19
N ARG A 78 2.08 -16.02 -10.42
CA ARG A 78 2.21 -15.34 -11.73
C ARG A 78 3.55 -14.65 -11.99
N LYS A 79 4.40 -14.46 -10.97
CA LYS A 79 5.75 -13.88 -11.08
C LYS A 79 6.79 -14.82 -10.43
N PRO A 80 8.03 -14.89 -10.96
CA PRO A 80 9.05 -15.88 -10.57
C PRO A 80 9.54 -15.75 -9.12
#